data_AF-A0A078QI85-F1
#
_entry.id   AF-A0A078QI85-F1
#
_cell.length_a   1.000
_cell.length_b   1.000
_cell.length_c   1.000
_cell.angle_alpha   90.00
_cell.angle_beta   90.00
_cell.angle_gamma   90.00
#
_symmetry.space_group_name_H-M   'P 1'
#
loop_
_entity.id
_entity.type
_entity.pdbx_description
1 polymer ?
#
loop_
_entity_poly.entity_id
_entity_poly.type
_entity_poly.pdbx_seq_one_letter_code
_entity_poly.pdbx_strand_id
1 'polypeptide(L)'
;MLENVGESLTEESLGHLLQKYGKAVTCVCFMGGDAEPFEVERLAGFLHRQSIALVKVGWYSGKNELPEGLSVQNFEYIKLGPYIEKLGGLKSPDTNQHFYRIYGDEMKDITYRFWRI
;
A
#
# COMPACT_ATOMS: atom_id res chain seq x y z
N MET A 1 23.42 -12.21 -13.42
CA MET A 1 22.72 -11.44 -12.37
C MET A 1 22.08 -10.25 -13.05
N LEU A 2 20.84 -9.93 -12.72
CA LEU A 2 20.22 -8.68 -13.20
C LEU A 2 20.90 -7.52 -12.50
N GLU A 3 21.27 -6.49 -13.27
CA GLU A 3 21.79 -5.25 -12.71
C GLU A 3 20.67 -4.50 -12.00
N ASN A 4 20.97 -3.93 -10.82
CA ASN A 4 20.04 -3.07 -10.14
C ASN A 4 20.02 -1.71 -10.85
N VAL A 5 18.99 -1.50 -11.67
CA VAL A 5 18.74 -0.24 -12.40
C VAL A 5 17.68 0.63 -11.71
N GLY A 6 17.25 0.24 -10.51
CA GLY A 6 16.27 0.99 -9.73
C GLY A 6 16.89 2.20 -9.04
N GLU A 7 16.06 3.23 -8.85
CA GLU A 7 16.38 4.37 -7.99
C GLU A 7 15.77 4.16 -6.60
N SER A 8 16.46 4.63 -5.56
CA SER A 8 15.94 4.59 -4.20
C SER A 8 14.65 5.40 -4.10
N LEU A 9 13.64 4.84 -3.44
CA LEU A 9 12.39 5.53 -3.15
C LEU A 9 12.56 6.40 -1.91
N THR A 10 12.84 7.69 -2.11
CA THR A 10 12.99 8.70 -1.06
C THR A 10 11.82 9.67 -1.09
N GLU A 11 11.70 10.54 -0.09
CA GLU A 11 10.71 11.62 -0.13
C GLU A 11 10.94 12.56 -1.33
N GLU A 12 12.19 12.80 -1.70
CA GLU A 12 12.56 13.62 -2.86
C GLU A 12 12.12 12.96 -4.17
N SER A 13 12.44 11.67 -4.38
CA SER A 13 12.05 10.98 -5.62
C SER A 13 10.53 10.79 -5.71
N LEU A 14 9.84 10.53 -4.59
CA LEU A 14 8.38 10.58 -4.53
C LEU A 14 7.83 11.97 -4.85
N GLY A 15 8.42 13.03 -4.30
CA GLY A 15 8.04 14.41 -4.56
C GLY A 15 8.14 14.74 -6.06
N HIS A 16 9.22 14.35 -6.71
CA HIS A 16 9.39 14.51 -8.16
C HIS A 16 8.33 13.76 -8.96
N LEU A 17 7.99 12.51 -8.57
CA LEU A 17 6.91 11.75 -9.20
C LEU A 17 5.56 12.46 -9.04
N LEU A 18 5.24 12.92 -7.84
CA LEU A 18 4.00 13.67 -7.58
C LEU A 18 3.93 14.97 -8.38
N GLN A 19 5.03 15.71 -8.51
CA GLN A 19 5.06 16.93 -9.32
C GLN A 19 4.87 16.62 -10.81
N LYS A 20 5.55 15.59 -11.31
CA LYS A 20 5.49 15.17 -12.71
C LYS A 20 4.07 14.83 -13.15
N TYR A 21 3.34 14.08 -12.33
CA TYR A 21 1.97 13.66 -12.66
C TYR A 21 0.90 14.60 -12.12
N GLY A 22 1.18 15.35 -11.07
CA GLY A 22 0.27 16.30 -10.44
C GLY A 22 -1.11 15.68 -10.19
N LYS A 23 -2.15 16.33 -10.71
CA LYS A 23 -3.56 15.91 -10.55
C LYS A 23 -3.93 14.64 -11.33
N ALA A 24 -3.05 14.10 -12.19
CA ALA A 24 -3.32 12.86 -12.90
C ALA A 24 -3.22 11.62 -12.01
N VAL A 25 -2.56 11.73 -10.85
CA VAL A 25 -2.45 10.66 -9.86
C VAL A 25 -3.31 11.01 -8.64
N THR A 26 -4.21 10.11 -8.27
CA THR A 26 -5.07 10.24 -7.09
C THR A 26 -4.80 9.18 -6.03
N CYS A 27 -3.85 8.27 -6.29
CA CYS A 27 -3.49 7.17 -5.40
C CYS A 27 -2.04 6.76 -5.64
N VAL A 28 -1.29 6.54 -4.57
CA VAL A 28 0.03 5.90 -4.57
C VAL A 28 -0.10 4.58 -3.83
N CYS A 29 0.35 3.48 -4.44
CA CYS A 29 0.32 2.17 -3.83
C CYS A 29 1.74 1.61 -3.72
N PHE A 30 2.21 1.37 -2.51
CA PHE A 30 3.43 0.61 -2.25
C PHE A 30 3.15 -0.86 -2.54
N MET A 31 3.93 -1.48 -3.44
CA MET A 31 3.82 -2.90 -3.77
C MET A 31 5.06 -3.62 -3.25
N GLY A 32 4.92 -4.43 -2.19
CA GLY A 32 6.06 -4.98 -1.46
C GLY A 32 6.55 -4.03 -0.37
N GLY A 33 7.87 -3.90 -0.20
CA GLY A 33 8.45 -3.15 0.94
C GLY A 33 8.39 -3.92 2.27
N ASP A 34 8.00 -5.20 2.22
CA ASP A 34 7.82 -6.07 3.38
C ASP A 34 9.11 -6.32 4.21
N ALA A 35 10.27 -6.02 3.64
CA ALA A 35 11.56 -6.09 4.33
C ALA A 35 11.85 -4.85 5.20
N GLU A 36 11.24 -3.71 4.87
CA GLU A 36 11.43 -2.42 5.55
C GLU A 36 10.06 -1.74 5.79
N PRO A 37 9.17 -2.37 6.56
CA PRO A 37 7.78 -1.92 6.71
C PRO A 37 7.65 -0.53 7.36
N PHE A 38 8.57 -0.18 8.27
CA PHE A 38 8.61 1.15 8.89
C PHE A 38 9.06 2.25 7.91
N GLU A 39 9.85 1.92 6.88
CA GLU A 39 10.13 2.88 5.81
C GLU A 39 8.90 3.08 4.92
N VAL A 40 8.12 2.03 4.67
CA VAL A 40 6.82 2.16 3.99
C VAL A 40 5.88 3.08 4.78
N GLU A 41 5.78 2.90 6.10
CA GLU A 41 5.02 3.78 6.99
C GLU A 41 5.54 5.23 6.94
N ARG A 42 6.86 5.44 7.01
CA ARG A 42 7.47 6.77 6.97
C ARG A 42 7.15 7.50 5.67
N LEU A 43 7.29 6.81 4.53
CA LEU A 43 6.98 7.37 3.21
C LEU A 43 5.47 7.59 3.02
N ALA A 44 4.62 6.72 3.56
CA ALA A 44 3.18 6.95 3.61
C ALA A 44 2.84 8.23 4.38
N GLY A 45 3.51 8.45 5.52
CA GLY A 45 3.38 9.70 6.30
C GLY A 45 3.81 10.93 5.52
N PHE A 46 4.88 10.85 4.72
CA PHE A 46 5.25 11.93 3.80
C PHE A 46 4.15 12.21 2.78
N LEU A 47 3.63 11.18 2.10
CA LEU A 47 2.56 11.29 1.11
C LEU A 47 1.28 11.92 1.68
N HIS A 48 0.99 11.67 2.96
CA HIS A 48 -0.16 12.24 3.65
C HIS A 48 0.03 13.73 4.02
N ARG A 49 1.26 14.16 4.37
CA ARG A 49 1.54 15.54 4.81
C ARG A 49 1.92 16.51 3.71
N GLN A 50 2.44 16.03 2.58
CA GLN A 50 2.83 16.87 1.45
C GLN A 50 1.60 17.56 0.80
N SER A 51 1.83 18.68 0.12
CA SER A 51 0.79 19.51 -0.53
C SER A 51 0.88 19.58 -2.06
N ILE A 52 1.75 18.77 -2.67
CA ILE A 52 1.99 18.68 -4.12
C ILE A 52 0.77 18.11 -4.84
N ALA A 53 0.23 16.99 -4.35
CA ALA A 53 -0.93 16.32 -4.94
C ALA A 53 -1.76 15.61 -3.86
N LEU A 54 -3.09 15.70 -3.95
CA LEU A 54 -3.97 14.96 -3.05
C LEU A 54 -4.06 13.51 -3.53
N VAL A 55 -3.39 12.61 -2.81
CA VAL A 55 -3.34 11.18 -3.12
C VAL A 55 -3.84 10.36 -1.94
N LYS A 56 -4.53 9.27 -2.26
CA LYS A 56 -4.72 8.16 -1.31
C LYS A 56 -3.45 7.31 -1.28
N VAL A 57 -3.17 6.69 -0.15
CA VAL A 57 -2.00 5.84 0.06
C VAL A 57 -2.47 4.42 0.33
N GLY A 58 -1.96 3.50 -0.46
CA GLY A 58 -2.21 2.07 -0.33
C GLY A 58 -0.94 1.30 -0.06
N TRP A 59 -1.03 0.19 0.66
CA TRP A 59 0.06 -0.78 0.76
C TRP A 59 -0.41 -2.18 0.39
N TYR A 60 0.25 -2.80 -0.57
CA TYR A 60 0.01 -4.16 -1.05
C TYR A 60 1.13 -5.08 -0.56
N SER A 61 0.90 -5.70 0.60
CA SER A 61 1.87 -6.59 1.26
C SER A 61 1.55 -8.07 1.02
N GLY A 62 2.59 -8.90 0.99
CA GLY A 62 2.49 -10.35 1.01
C GLY A 62 2.49 -10.94 2.42
N LYS A 63 2.68 -10.13 3.47
CA LYS A 63 2.69 -10.59 4.86
C LYS A 63 1.27 -10.87 5.36
N ASN A 64 1.13 -11.84 6.24
CA ASN A 64 -0.16 -12.17 6.87
C ASN A 64 -0.60 -11.07 7.85
N GLU A 65 0.37 -10.45 8.52
CA GLU A 65 0.15 -9.49 9.60
C GLU A 65 1.11 -8.31 9.47
N LEU A 66 0.72 -7.16 10.02
CA LEU A 66 1.59 -6.01 10.16
C LEU A 66 2.56 -6.22 11.32
N PRO A 67 3.79 -5.69 11.25
CA PRO A 67 4.71 -5.73 12.38
C PRO A 67 4.15 -4.95 13.57
N GLU A 68 4.48 -5.40 14.78
CA GLU A 68 4.11 -4.71 16.01
C GLU A 68 4.64 -3.26 16.02
N GLY A 69 3.79 -2.32 16.41
CA GLY A 69 4.13 -0.90 16.52
C GLY A 69 4.03 -0.08 15.24
N LEU A 70 3.72 -0.68 14.07
CA LEU A 70 3.49 0.06 12.84
C LEU A 70 2.15 0.81 12.89
N SER A 71 2.17 2.12 12.63
CA SER A 71 0.94 2.91 12.54
C SER A 71 0.30 2.74 11.16
N VAL A 72 -0.99 2.42 11.17
CA VAL A 72 -1.79 2.31 9.93
C VAL A 72 -2.40 3.64 9.49
N GLN A 73 -2.34 4.67 10.34
CA GLN A 73 -3.08 5.93 10.14
C GLN A 73 -2.67 6.70 8.88
N ASN A 74 -1.48 6.42 8.34
CA ASN A 74 -0.97 7.06 7.13
C ASN A 74 -1.43 6.38 5.83
N PHE A 75 -2.25 5.33 5.92
CA PHE A 75 -2.78 4.60 4.78
C PHE A 75 -4.29 4.77 4.68
N GLU A 76 -4.82 4.82 3.46
CA GLU A 76 -6.26 4.63 3.21
C GLU A 76 -6.61 3.15 3.01
N TYR A 77 -5.68 2.36 2.46
CA TYR A 77 -5.88 0.94 2.17
C TYR A 77 -4.65 0.10 2.49
N ILE A 78 -4.87 -1.08 3.07
CA ILE A 78 -3.82 -2.06 3.28
C ILE A 78 -4.33 -3.41 2.79
N LYS A 79 -3.55 -4.09 1.96
CA LYS A 79 -3.78 -5.48 1.59
C LYS A 79 -2.75 -6.36 2.29
N LEU A 80 -3.23 -7.43 2.91
CA LEU A 80 -2.42 -8.47 3.54
C LEU A 80 -2.69 -9.85 2.93
N GLY A 81 -1.81 -10.80 3.26
CA GLY A 81 -1.86 -12.21 2.89
C GLY A 81 -1.05 -12.52 1.62
N PRO A 82 -0.24 -13.60 1.59
CA PRO A 82 0.48 -13.99 0.39
C PRO A 82 -0.50 -14.52 -0.66
N TYR A 83 -0.08 -14.49 -1.93
CA TYR A 83 -0.83 -15.19 -2.96
C TYR A 83 -0.66 -16.70 -2.79
N ILE A 84 -1.78 -17.42 -2.67
CA ILE A 84 -1.81 -18.89 -2.64
C ILE A 84 -2.62 -19.35 -3.85
N GLU A 85 -1.97 -20.04 -4.79
CA GLU A 85 -2.57 -20.41 -6.08
C GLU A 85 -3.92 -21.14 -5.94
N LYS A 86 -4.00 -22.13 -5.04
CA LYS A 86 -5.23 -22.90 -4.79
C LYS A 86 -6.41 -22.06 -4.24
N LEU A 87 -6.15 -20.89 -3.68
CA LEU A 87 -7.16 -20.00 -3.08
C LEU A 87 -7.48 -18.80 -3.99
N GLY A 88 -6.60 -18.50 -4.94
CA GLY A 88 -6.76 -17.41 -5.90
C GLY A 88 -6.53 -16.00 -5.31
N GLY A 89 -6.70 -15.00 -6.17
CA GLY A 89 -6.56 -13.57 -5.84
C GLY A 89 -7.77 -12.98 -5.11
N LEU A 90 -7.78 -11.68 -4.85
CA LEU A 90 -8.86 -10.96 -4.16
C LEU A 90 -10.27 -11.16 -4.77
N LYS A 91 -10.36 -11.47 -6.07
CA LYS A 91 -11.64 -11.77 -6.75
C LYS A 91 -12.20 -13.16 -6.42
N SER A 92 -11.37 -14.05 -5.87
CA SER A 92 -11.79 -15.36 -5.39
C SER A 92 -12.44 -15.22 -4.02
N PRO A 93 -13.65 -15.79 -3.79
CA PRO A 93 -14.26 -15.82 -2.47
C PRO A 93 -13.48 -16.72 -1.49
N ASP A 94 -12.66 -17.64 -2.00
CA ASP A 94 -11.85 -18.57 -1.19
C ASP A 94 -10.47 -18.00 -0.81
N THR A 95 -10.19 -16.74 -1.17
CA THR A 95 -8.86 -16.14 -0.97
C THR A 95 -8.48 -16.03 0.51
N ASN A 96 -7.19 -16.21 0.81
CA ASN A 96 -6.61 -15.90 2.12
C ASN A 96 -6.14 -14.44 2.24
N GLN A 97 -6.37 -13.64 1.22
CA GLN A 97 -5.93 -12.25 1.17
C GLN A 97 -7.02 -11.35 1.73
N HIS A 98 -6.60 -10.37 2.52
CA HIS A 98 -7.51 -9.42 3.13
C HIS A 98 -7.21 -8.02 2.62
N PHE A 99 -8.24 -7.30 2.17
CA PHE A 99 -8.16 -5.92 1.75
C PHE A 99 -8.89 -5.04 2.76
N TYR A 100 -8.12 -4.24 3.51
CA TYR A 100 -8.60 -3.37 4.56
C TYR A 100 -8.72 -1.93 4.07
N ARG A 101 -9.77 -1.25 4.54
CA ARG A 101 -9.84 0.21 4.55
C ARG A 101 -9.56 0.71 5.96
N ILE A 102 -8.76 1.75 6.05
CA ILE A 102 -8.32 2.30 7.33
C ILE A 102 -9.21 3.48 7.74
N TYR A 103 -9.54 3.55 9.03
CA TYR A 103 -10.30 4.63 9.66
C TYR A 103 -9.66 4.98 11.01
N GLY A 104 -8.73 5.95 11.00
CA GLY A 104 -7.87 6.18 12.16
C GLY A 104 -7.02 4.94 12.42
N ASP A 105 -7.12 4.36 13.62
CA ASP A 105 -6.43 3.11 13.98
C ASP A 105 -7.20 1.83 13.62
N GLU A 106 -8.44 1.96 13.10
CA GLU A 106 -9.27 0.80 12.79
C GLU A 106 -9.05 0.30 11.35
N MET A 107 -8.80 -1.01 11.21
CA MET A 107 -8.75 -1.70 9.92
C MET A 107 -10.08 -2.41 9.65
N LYS A 108 -10.86 -1.93 8.68
CA LYS A 108 -12.11 -2.58 8.25
C LYS A 108 -11.88 -3.46 7.05
N ASP A 109 -12.09 -4.76 7.21
CA ASP A 109 -12.03 -5.71 6.09
C ASP A 109 -13.16 -5.40 5.09
N ILE A 110 -12.78 -5.12 3.85
CA ILE A 110 -13.68 -4.85 2.73
C ILE A 110 -13.39 -5.77 1.55
N THR A 111 -12.74 -6.92 1.78
CA THR A 111 -12.38 -7.92 0.75
C THR A 111 -13.58 -8.34 -0.08
N TYR A 112 -14.76 -8.45 0.54
CA TYR A 112 -16.01 -8.81 -0.13
C TYR A 112 -16.38 -7.87 -1.29
N ARG A 113 -15.83 -6.65 -1.34
CA ARG A 113 -16.08 -5.71 -2.44
C ARG A 113 -15.50 -6.17 -3.77
N PHE A 114 -14.52 -7.07 -3.76
CA PHE A 114 -13.93 -7.64 -4.98
C PHE A 114 -14.78 -8.75 -5.60
N TRP A 115 -15.82 -9.22 -4.90
CA TRP A 115 -16.69 -10.30 -5.37
C TRP A 115 -18.01 -9.80 -5.97
N ARG A 116 -18.31 -8.51 -5.81
CA ARG A 116 -19.53 -7.89 -6.32
C ARG A 116 -19.23 -7.27 -7.68
N ILE A 117 -20.02 -7.65 -8.70
CA ILE A 117 -20.04 -7.05 -10.04
C ILE A 117 -21.11 -5.95 -10.05
#